data_AF-A0A2V4DB02-F1
#
_entry.id   AF-A0A2V4DB02-F1
#
_cell.length_a   1.000
_cell.length_b   1.000
_cell.length_c   1.000
_cell.angle_alpha   90.00
_cell.angle_beta   90.00
_cell.angle_gamma   90.00
#
_symmetry.space_group_name_H-M   'P 1'
#
loop_
_entity.id
_entity.type
_entity.pdbx_description
1 polymer ?
#
loop_
_entity_poly.entity_id
_entity_poly.type
_entity_poly.pdbx_seq_one_letter_code
_entity_poly.pdbx_strand_id
1 'polypeptide(L)'
;TFWSSDELSHRQQDLVPHPTVEETLERLGERRDGDPRVVFIHLNHTNPLHDLQSDEAKKVISCGWEIGVEGMVFDLSSAPQSS
;
A
#
# COMPACT_ATOMS: atom_id res chain seq x y z
N THR A 1 -3.29 -8.59 -1.23
CA THR A 1 -1.95 -8.37 -0.67
C THR A 1 -2.00 -8.39 0.85
N PHE A 2 -1.02 -9.03 1.48
CA PHE A 2 -0.86 -9.13 2.94
C PHE A 2 0.06 -8.01 3.44
N TRP A 3 -0.08 -7.61 4.70
CA TRP A 3 0.82 -6.66 5.35
C TRP A 3 2.23 -7.25 5.52
N SER A 4 2.31 -8.45 6.09
CA SER A 4 3.54 -9.21 6.31
C SER A 4 3.34 -10.70 6.00
N SER A 5 4.44 -11.46 6.05
CA SER A 5 4.45 -12.93 5.95
C SER A 5 3.56 -13.62 6.99
N ASP A 6 3.37 -12.98 8.14
CA ASP A 6 2.76 -13.60 9.31
C ASP A 6 1.25 -13.81 9.15
N GLU A 7 0.61 -13.09 8.22
CA GLU A 7 -0.78 -13.35 7.84
C GLU A 7 -0.95 -14.69 7.10
N LEU A 8 0.13 -15.29 6.59
CA LEU A 8 0.14 -16.59 5.92
C LEU A 8 0.40 -17.72 6.92
N SER A 9 -0.53 -17.95 7.85
CA SER A 9 -0.42 -18.97 8.91
C SER A 9 0.11 -20.35 8.46
N HIS A 10 -0.25 -20.84 7.27
CA HIS A 10 0.11 -22.19 6.77
C HIS A 10 0.38 -22.25 5.26
N ARG A 11 0.54 -21.10 4.59
CA ARG A 11 0.83 -21.06 3.14
C ARG A 11 2.25 -20.56 2.94
N GLN A 12 3.06 -21.30 2.18
CA GLN A 12 4.36 -20.79 1.77
C GLN A 12 4.15 -19.52 0.96
N GLN A 13 4.81 -18.45 1.38
CA GLN A 13 4.83 -17.17 0.67
C GLN A 13 5.31 -17.33 -0.77
N ASP A 14 6.12 -18.35 -1.03
CA ASP A 14 6.56 -18.81 -2.35
C ASP A 14 5.42 -19.12 -3.34
N LEU A 15 4.20 -19.37 -2.86
CA LEU A 15 3.01 -19.62 -3.68
C LEU A 15 2.16 -18.37 -3.95
N VAL A 16 2.55 -17.21 -3.38
CA VAL A 16 1.85 -15.93 -3.55
C VAL A 16 2.78 -14.98 -4.32
N PRO A 17 2.59 -14.78 -5.63
CA PRO A 17 3.54 -14.11 -6.50
C PRO A 17 3.51 -12.57 -6.39
N HIS A 18 3.43 -12.02 -5.18
CA HIS A 18 3.52 -10.57 -4.94
C HIS A 18 4.20 -10.26 -3.60
N PRO A 19 4.98 -9.17 -3.51
CA PRO A 19 5.57 -8.73 -2.24
C PRO A 19 4.47 -8.33 -1.25
N THR A 20 4.80 -8.30 0.04
CA THR A 20 3.90 -7.76 1.06
C THR A 20 3.86 -6.24 0.99
N VAL A 21 2.93 -5.61 1.72
CA VAL A 21 2.92 -4.14 1.86
C VAL A 21 4.20 -3.67 2.52
N GLU A 22 4.66 -4.33 3.58
CA GLU A 22 5.87 -3.94 4.30
C GLU A 22 7.11 -3.97 3.41
N GLU A 23 7.31 -5.06 2.65
CA GLU A 23 8.43 -5.17 1.72
C GLU A 23 8.36 -4.10 0.61
N THR A 24 7.14 -3.75 0.17
CA THR A 24 6.94 -2.67 -0.81
C THR A 24 7.30 -1.31 -0.20
N LEU A 25 6.90 -1.04 1.04
CA LEU A 25 7.25 0.21 1.75
C LEU A 25 8.75 0.34 1.95
N GLU A 26 9.47 -0.74 2.29
CA GLU A 26 10.92 -0.72 2.41
C GLU A 26 11.61 -0.36 1.10
N ARG A 27 11.08 -0.84 -0.03
CA ARG A 27 11.59 -0.51 -1.37
C ARG A 27 11.27 0.93 -1.79
N LEU A 28 10.10 1.44 -1.42
CA LEU A 28 9.66 2.80 -1.73
C LEU A 28 10.35 3.85 -0.83
N GLY A 29 10.55 3.54 0.45
CA GLY A 29 11.01 4.49 1.45
C GLY A 29 9.98 5.59 1.74
N GLU A 30 10.45 6.72 2.26
CA GLU A 30 9.63 7.93 2.39
C GLU A 30 9.44 8.60 1.04
N ARG A 31 8.20 9.02 0.75
CA ARG A 31 7.83 9.76 -0.44
C ARG A 31 8.56 11.11 -0.48
N ARG A 32 9.06 11.46 -1.67
CA ARG A 32 9.78 12.69 -1.97
C ARG A 32 9.06 13.52 -3.03
N ASP A 33 9.47 14.76 -3.16
CA ASP A 33 9.01 15.62 -4.25
C ASP A 33 9.37 15.00 -5.62
N GLY A 34 8.38 14.90 -6.49
CA GLY A 34 8.51 14.28 -7.81
C GLY A 34 8.15 12.79 -7.85
N ASP A 35 7.96 12.13 -6.69
CA ASP A 35 7.47 10.74 -6.69
C ASP A 35 6.03 10.65 -7.20
N PRO A 36 5.70 9.58 -7.94
CA PRO A 36 4.34 9.35 -8.38
C PRO A 36 3.41 9.11 -7.19
N ARG A 37 2.13 9.38 -7.38
CA ARG A 37 1.09 8.99 -6.41
C ARG A 37 0.99 7.46 -6.39
N VAL A 38 1.23 6.85 -5.23
CA VAL A 38 1.07 5.40 -5.01
C VAL A 38 -0.07 5.18 -4.01
N VAL A 39 -1.02 4.33 -4.39
CA VAL A 39 -2.16 3.94 -3.55
C VAL A 39 -2.18 2.42 -3.42
N PHE A 40 -2.11 1.91 -2.19
CA PHE A 40 -2.21 0.48 -1.90
C PHE A 40 -3.68 0.02 -1.99
N ILE A 41 -3.95 -0.96 -2.86
CA ILE A 41 -5.29 -1.52 -3.10
C ILE A 41 -5.26 -3.06 -3.08
N HIS A 42 -6.42 -3.69 -3.23
CA HIS A 42 -6.58 -5.16 -3.25
C HIS A 42 -5.95 -5.81 -2.00
N LEU A 43 -6.35 -5.29 -0.84
CA LEU A 43 -5.92 -5.74 0.47
C LEU A 43 -6.62 -7.06 0.81
N ASN A 44 -5.88 -7.97 1.44
CA ASN A 44 -6.50 -9.18 1.98
C ASN A 44 -7.45 -8.81 3.14
N HIS A 45 -8.52 -9.57 3.37
CA HIS A 45 -9.54 -9.25 4.39
C HIS A 45 -8.98 -9.08 5.81
N THR A 46 -7.86 -9.74 6.14
CA THR A 46 -7.18 -9.64 7.45
C THR A 46 -6.16 -8.51 7.53
N ASN A 47 -5.95 -7.78 6.44
CA ASN A 47 -4.89 -6.78 6.37
C ASN A 47 -5.19 -5.61 7.33
N PRO A 48 -4.26 -5.24 8.22
CA PRO A 48 -4.45 -4.18 9.22
C PRO A 48 -4.72 -2.80 8.59
N LEU A 49 -4.37 -2.61 7.32
CA LEU A 49 -4.67 -1.36 6.59
C LEU A 49 -6.17 -1.08 6.42
N HIS A 50 -7.05 -2.06 6.69
CA HIS A 50 -8.49 -1.81 6.77
C HIS A 50 -8.88 -0.93 7.97
N ASP A 51 -8.07 -0.91 9.04
CA ASP A 51 -8.23 0.02 10.15
C ASP A 51 -7.24 1.17 10.03
N LEU A 52 -7.73 2.36 9.67
CA LEU A 52 -6.90 3.56 9.54
C LEU A 52 -6.32 4.07 10.87
N GLN A 53 -6.75 3.51 12.01
CA GLN A 53 -6.16 3.76 13.32
C GLN A 53 -5.07 2.76 13.70
N SER A 54 -4.86 1.70 12.90
CA SER A 54 -3.77 0.74 13.10
C SER A 54 -2.40 1.41 12.96
N ASP A 55 -1.39 0.83 13.60
CA ASP A 55 -0.03 1.35 13.53
C ASP A 55 0.57 1.13 12.12
N GLU A 56 0.14 0.08 11.43
CA GLU A 56 0.46 -0.23 10.05
C GLU A 56 -0.08 0.84 9.08
N ALA A 57 -1.34 1.26 9.24
CA ALA A 57 -1.92 2.33 8.43
C ALA A 57 -1.22 3.66 8.69
N LYS A 58 -0.95 3.98 9.97
CA LYS A 58 -0.17 5.18 10.33
C LYS A 58 1.23 5.15 9.72
N LYS A 59 1.90 4.00 9.68
CA LYS A 59 3.22 3.83 9.04
C LYS A 59 3.15 4.19 7.56
N VAL A 60 2.21 3.62 6.80
CA VAL A 60 2.00 3.94 5.37
C VAL A 60 1.80 5.45 5.15
N ILE A 61 0.90 6.05 5.94
CA ILE A 61 0.56 7.48 5.84
C ILE A 61 1.77 8.36 6.22
N SER A 62 2.53 8.00 7.25
CA SER A 62 3.72 8.74 7.68
C SER A 62 4.84 8.70 6.64
N CYS A 63 4.93 7.64 5.85
CA CYS A 63 5.84 7.56 4.70
C CYS A 63 5.34 8.35 3.48
N GLY A 64 4.16 8.98 3.55
CA GLY A 64 3.60 9.81 2.49
C GLY A 64 2.81 9.06 1.41
N TRP A 65 2.52 7.78 1.63
CA TRP A 65 1.77 6.92 0.71
C TRP A 65 0.30 6.80 1.11
N GLU A 66 -0.54 6.33 0.18
CA GLU A 66 -1.99 6.30 0.37
C GLU A 66 -2.54 4.86 0.46
N ILE A 67 -3.64 4.70 1.20
CA ILE A 67 -4.38 3.46 1.32
C ILE A 67 -5.72 3.65 0.61
N GLY A 68 -6.03 2.76 -0.33
CA GLY A 68 -7.32 2.78 -1.02
C GLY A 68 -8.44 2.38 -0.06
N VAL A 69 -9.52 3.17 -0.07
CA VAL A 69 -10.74 2.90 0.69
C VAL A 69 -11.91 2.65 -0.25
N GLU A 70 -12.95 1.98 0.24
CA GLU A 70 -14.17 1.76 -0.53
C GLU A 70 -14.79 3.11 -0.93
N GLY A 71 -15.22 3.21 -2.20
CA GLY A 71 -15.78 4.44 -2.76
C GLY A 71 -14.75 5.52 -3.13
N MET A 72 -13.43 5.25 -3.03
CA MET A 72 -12.41 6.18 -3.51
C MET A 72 -12.55 6.42 -5.02
N VAL A 73 -12.59 7.69 -5.42
CA VAL A 73 -12.70 8.13 -6.82
C VAL A 73 -11.40 8.74 -7.29
N PHE A 74 -10.97 8.39 -8.50
CA PHE A 74 -9.78 8.94 -9.14
C PHE A 74 -10.19 9.83 -10.31
N ASP A 75 -9.83 11.11 -10.22
CA ASP A 75 -9.86 12.00 -11.38
C ASP A 75 -8.54 11.86 -12.14
N LEU A 76 -8.63 11.53 -13.42
CA LEU A 76 -7.48 11.35 -14.32
C LEU A 76 -7.25 12.55 -15.24
N SER A 77 -8.02 13.63 -15.08
CA SER A 77 -7.99 14.80 -15.96
C SER A 77 -6.73 15.68 -15.79
N SER A 78 -5.89 15.40 -14.80
CA SER A 78 -4.61 16.07 -14.57
C SER A 78 -3.43 15.11 -14.72
N ALA A 79 -3.20 14.58 -15.92
CA ALA A 79 -1.85 14.15 -16.26
C ALA A 79 -0.95 15.40 -16.32
N PRO A 80 0.24 15.42 -15.67
CA PRO A 80 1.15 16.54 -15.81
C PRO A 80 1.49 16.68 -17.29
N GLN A 81 1.24 17.87 -17.86
CA GLN A 81 1.83 18.21 -19.14
C GLN A 81 3.35 18.14 -18.95
N SER A 82 3.99 17.23 -19.68
CA SER A 82 5.44 17.20 -19.79
C SER A 82 5.88 18.54 -20.39
N SER A 83 6.63 19.32 -19.63
CA SER A 83 7.40 20.46 -20.14
C SER A 83 8.64 19.97 -20.88
#